data_AF-A0A960SJ36-F1
#
_entry.id   AF-A0A960SJ36-F1
#
_cell.length_a   1.000
_cell.length_b   1.000
_cell.length_c   1.000
_cell.angle_alpha   90.00
_cell.angle_beta   90.00
_cell.angle_gamma   90.00
#
_symmetry.space_group_name_H-M   'P 1'
#
loop_
_entity.id
_entity.type
_entity.pdbx_description
1 polymer ?
#
loop_
_entity_poly.entity_id
_entity_poly.type
_entity_poly.pdbx_seq_one_letter_code
_entity_poly.pdbx_strand_id
1 'polypeptide(L)'
;ENYLGYNVWGGFESENPATFDGKSWATISIGGDLYMWVVPDKPESKAYRNHYEYFELAKSSDKGATWTKAPWRFTEGEELTIPTFLNFGKDNTGVPSAFGDYVYSYFIGPQQVDMEQEGPRGVQLIVHKPGKLYLARVRPKRLMESKEAYEFYGGLDARGNPRWVGIEQKQPVFEDPNGVGWCMSSSYHSGLKRVLIATQHYFNRSGLMGIFDAPAPWGPWSTVEYHESSSPFGAVRPGSDFPWEQNIFFLAFPTKWFEGNRFTMNFTGAGQGRDNDSFNTVQGRFVLK
;
A
#
# COMPACT_ATOMS: atom_id res chain seq x y z
N GLU A 1 -19.96 -2.94 15.38
CA GLU A 1 -20.64 -4.12 14.82
C GLU A 1 -21.63 -3.79 13.71
N ASN A 2 -22.08 -2.54 13.54
CA ASN A 2 -22.89 -2.15 12.38
C ASN A 2 -22.14 -1.11 11.55
N TYR A 3 -21.56 -1.52 10.41
CA TYR A 3 -21.01 -0.63 9.41
C TYR A 3 -21.83 -0.80 8.13
N LEU A 4 -22.27 0.30 7.53
CA LEU A 4 -22.88 0.31 6.21
C LEU A 4 -21.91 1.01 5.25
N GLY A 5 -21.51 0.30 4.20
CA GLY A 5 -20.72 0.88 3.11
C GLY A 5 -21.63 1.59 2.12
N TYR A 6 -21.20 2.75 1.64
CA TYR A 6 -21.84 3.49 0.56
C TYR A 6 -20.86 3.58 -0.60
N ASN A 7 -21.30 3.26 -1.81
CA ASN A 7 -20.48 3.45 -2.99
C ASN A 7 -20.57 4.91 -3.47
N VAL A 8 -19.67 5.75 -2.98
CA VAL A 8 -19.66 7.19 -3.31
C VAL A 8 -19.24 7.42 -4.77
N TRP A 9 -18.23 6.70 -5.24
CA TRP A 9 -17.68 6.89 -6.59
C TRP A 9 -17.15 5.60 -7.19
N GLY A 10 -17.42 5.39 -8.48
CA GLY A 10 -16.87 4.27 -9.24
C GLY A 10 -17.93 3.53 -10.04
N GLY A 11 -17.84 2.19 -10.04
CA GLY A 11 -18.67 1.30 -10.85
C GLY A 11 -20.05 1.02 -10.27
N PHE A 12 -20.24 -0.17 -9.70
CA PHE A 12 -21.54 -0.76 -9.36
C PHE A 12 -22.38 0.10 -8.39
N GLU A 13 -23.52 0.63 -8.86
CA GLU A 13 -24.46 1.43 -8.05
C GLU A 13 -23.79 2.58 -7.28
N SER A 14 -22.90 3.32 -7.93
CA SER A 14 -22.26 4.49 -7.35
C SER A 14 -23.18 5.72 -7.31
N GLU A 15 -23.04 6.54 -6.27
CA GLU A 15 -23.66 7.87 -6.23
C GLU A 15 -23.11 8.78 -7.35
N ASN A 16 -21.82 8.63 -7.65
CA ASN A 16 -21.12 9.38 -8.69
C ASN A 16 -20.37 8.40 -9.63
N PRO A 17 -20.74 8.32 -10.92
CA PRO A 17 -20.06 7.45 -11.87
C PRO A 17 -18.56 7.74 -12.00
N ALA A 18 -17.77 6.71 -12.25
CA ALA A 18 -16.34 6.86 -12.50
C ALA A 18 -16.07 7.72 -13.75
N THR A 19 -15.19 8.72 -13.62
CA THR A 19 -14.76 9.59 -14.73
C THR A 19 -13.42 9.16 -15.35
N PHE A 20 -12.75 8.18 -14.74
CA PHE A 20 -11.57 7.52 -15.28
C PHE A 20 -11.50 6.08 -14.77
N ASP A 21 -10.82 5.23 -15.54
CA ASP A 21 -10.52 3.85 -15.17
C ASP A 21 -9.27 3.76 -14.30
N GLY A 22 -9.14 2.64 -13.58
CA GLY A 22 -7.95 2.31 -12.80
C GLY A 22 -8.28 1.56 -11.52
N LYS A 23 -7.23 1.31 -10.74
CA LYS A 23 -7.33 0.72 -9.40
C LYS A 23 -6.48 1.51 -8.41
N SER A 24 -6.87 1.46 -7.15
CA SER A 24 -6.09 2.01 -6.05
C SER A 24 -6.02 1.03 -4.89
N TRP A 25 -4.87 1.00 -4.23
CA TRP A 25 -4.65 0.29 -2.96
C TRP A 25 -4.19 1.24 -1.85
N ALA A 26 -4.37 2.55 -2.07
CA ALA A 26 -3.69 3.59 -1.32
C ALA A 26 -4.47 4.89 -1.33
N THR A 27 -5.45 4.99 -0.43
CA THR A 27 -6.20 6.23 -0.22
C THR A 27 -5.86 6.83 1.14
N ILE A 28 -5.68 8.14 1.19
CA ILE A 28 -5.39 8.90 2.41
C ILE A 28 -6.18 10.21 2.43
N SER A 29 -6.52 10.71 3.60
CA SER A 29 -7.04 12.06 3.76
C SER A 29 -5.96 12.99 4.30
N ILE A 30 -5.86 14.20 3.76
CA ILE A 30 -4.87 15.21 4.13
C ILE A 30 -5.55 16.57 4.09
N GLY A 31 -5.67 17.24 5.24
CA GLY A 31 -6.29 18.56 5.33
C GLY A 31 -7.77 18.59 4.90
N GLY A 32 -8.48 17.46 5.01
CA GLY A 32 -9.88 17.33 4.61
C GLY A 32 -10.11 16.88 3.16
N ASP A 33 -9.09 16.98 2.31
CA ASP A 33 -9.11 16.42 0.95
C ASP A 33 -8.76 14.93 0.99
N LEU A 34 -9.20 14.17 -0.02
CA LEU A 34 -8.81 12.79 -0.25
C LEU A 34 -7.80 12.72 -1.39
N TYR A 35 -6.81 11.84 -1.23
CA TYR A 35 -5.79 11.54 -2.23
C TYR A 35 -5.73 10.04 -2.43
N MET A 36 -5.57 9.60 -3.68
CA MET A 36 -5.29 8.20 -3.97
C MET A 36 -4.24 8.06 -5.05
N TRP A 37 -3.37 7.07 -4.91
CA TRP A 37 -2.57 6.61 -6.04
C TRP A 37 -3.41 5.71 -6.92
N VAL A 38 -3.40 5.95 -8.23
CA VAL A 38 -4.15 5.21 -9.24
C VAL A 38 -3.18 4.52 -10.17
N VAL A 39 -3.33 3.21 -10.34
CA VAL A 39 -2.72 2.49 -11.46
C VAL A 39 -3.75 2.30 -12.56
N PRO A 40 -3.34 2.22 -13.84
CA PRO A 40 -4.26 1.91 -14.92
C PRO A 40 -4.75 0.45 -14.81
N ASP A 41 -6.02 0.17 -15.14
CA ASP A 41 -6.43 -1.22 -15.39
C ASP A 41 -5.91 -1.64 -16.78
N LYS A 42 -6.36 -0.93 -17.81
CA LYS A 42 -5.88 -1.01 -19.19
C LYS A 42 -5.28 0.33 -19.61
N PRO A 43 -3.95 0.48 -19.69
CA PRO A 43 -3.31 1.73 -20.12
C PRO A 43 -3.77 2.16 -21.51
N GLU A 44 -3.71 3.47 -21.79
CA GLU A 44 -4.15 4.03 -23.08
C GLU A 44 -3.32 3.48 -24.26
N SER A 45 -2.07 3.10 -23.99
CA SER A 45 -1.12 2.52 -24.96
C SER A 45 -1.39 1.03 -25.26
N LYS A 46 -2.25 0.34 -24.50
CA LYS A 46 -2.34 -1.13 -24.50
C LYS A 46 -3.75 -1.64 -24.69
N ALA A 47 -3.86 -2.81 -25.32
CA ALA A 47 -5.14 -3.49 -25.56
C ALA A 47 -5.58 -4.41 -24.39
N TYR A 48 -4.69 -4.63 -23.41
CA TYR A 48 -4.79 -5.60 -22.32
C TYR A 48 -4.47 -4.94 -20.97
N ARG A 49 -4.68 -5.65 -19.85
CA ARG A 49 -4.43 -5.06 -18.53
C ARG A 49 -2.94 -4.93 -18.25
N ASN A 50 -2.53 -3.79 -17.70
CA ASN A 50 -1.16 -3.61 -17.24
C ASN A 50 -1.06 -2.60 -16.10
N HIS A 51 -1.16 -3.08 -14.86
CA HIS A 51 -1.01 -2.23 -13.66
C HIS A 51 0.41 -1.70 -13.45
N TYR A 52 1.40 -2.25 -14.16
CA TYR A 52 2.81 -1.87 -14.00
C TYR A 52 3.25 -0.69 -14.89
N GLU A 53 2.42 -0.25 -15.83
CA GLU A 53 2.80 0.76 -16.84
C GLU A 53 3.18 2.12 -16.23
N TYR A 54 2.30 2.61 -15.36
CA TYR A 54 2.41 3.91 -14.72
C TYR A 54 1.53 3.97 -13.47
N PHE A 55 1.71 5.02 -12.68
CA PHE A 55 0.75 5.40 -11.64
C PHE A 55 0.69 6.91 -11.48
N GLU A 56 -0.50 7.37 -11.11
CA GLU A 56 -0.89 8.78 -11.07
C GLU A 56 -1.51 9.11 -9.73
N LEU A 57 -1.32 10.33 -9.26
CA LEU A 57 -2.02 10.81 -8.07
C LEU A 57 -3.38 11.37 -8.48
N ALA A 58 -4.44 11.04 -7.76
CA ALA A 58 -5.74 11.68 -7.90
C ALA A 58 -6.16 12.34 -6.58
N LYS A 59 -6.88 13.46 -6.68
CA LYS A 59 -7.38 14.23 -5.55
C LYS A 59 -8.90 14.40 -5.65
N SER A 60 -9.57 14.32 -4.51
CA SER A 60 -10.96 14.75 -4.32
C SER A 60 -11.04 15.77 -3.18
N SER A 61 -11.80 16.85 -3.38
CA SER A 61 -12.11 17.85 -2.34
C SER A 61 -13.55 17.78 -1.82
N ASP A 62 -14.29 16.77 -2.27
CA ASP A 62 -15.74 16.63 -2.06
C ASP A 62 -16.10 15.24 -1.55
N LYS A 63 -15.31 14.74 -0.58
CA LYS A 63 -15.54 13.46 0.10
C LYS A 63 -15.51 12.24 -0.84
N GLY A 64 -14.84 12.36 -1.98
CA GLY A 64 -14.67 11.29 -2.95
C GLY A 64 -15.73 11.28 -4.05
N ALA A 65 -16.63 12.28 -4.11
CA ALA A 65 -17.67 12.35 -5.13
C ALA A 65 -17.10 12.65 -6.53
N THR A 66 -16.08 13.51 -6.61
CA THR A 66 -15.35 13.78 -7.85
C THR A 66 -13.84 13.72 -7.65
N TRP A 67 -13.12 13.32 -8.69
CA TRP A 67 -11.68 13.12 -8.65
C TRP A 67 -10.99 13.82 -9.82
N THR A 68 -9.88 14.50 -9.53
CA THR A 68 -8.99 15.11 -10.52
C THR A 68 -7.62 14.45 -10.43
N LYS A 69 -7.14 13.90 -11.56
CA LYS A 69 -5.77 13.37 -11.66
C LYS A 69 -4.75 14.50 -11.73
N ALA A 70 -3.57 14.26 -11.18
CA ALA A 70 -2.41 15.11 -11.37
C ALA A 70 -2.01 15.13 -12.86
N PRO A 71 -1.45 16.23 -13.37
CA PRO A 71 -1.05 16.36 -14.77
C PRO A 71 0.27 15.61 -15.10
N TRP A 72 0.76 14.77 -14.18
CA TRP A 72 2.00 14.03 -14.28
C TRP A 72 1.80 12.60 -13.75
N ARG A 73 2.70 11.71 -14.14
CA ARG A 73 2.71 10.29 -13.73
C ARG A 73 4.15 9.81 -13.55
N PHE A 74 4.32 8.80 -12.70
CA PHE A 74 5.50 7.93 -12.75
C PHE A 74 5.23 6.80 -13.73
N THR A 75 6.23 6.36 -14.48
CA THR A 75 6.16 5.25 -15.43
C THR A 75 7.10 4.12 -15.01
N GLU A 76 7.07 3.02 -15.75
CA GLU A 76 7.99 1.89 -15.56
C GLU A 76 9.49 2.28 -15.61
N GLY A 77 9.83 3.38 -16.31
CA GLY A 77 11.21 3.85 -16.45
C GLY A 77 11.83 4.35 -15.14
N GLU A 78 11.01 4.71 -14.16
CA GLU A 78 11.49 5.10 -12.83
C GLU A 78 11.81 3.91 -11.91
N GLU A 79 11.59 2.67 -12.37
CA GLU A 79 11.78 1.43 -11.60
C GLU A 79 10.99 1.42 -10.28
N LEU A 80 9.76 1.93 -10.33
CA LEU A 80 8.80 1.94 -9.24
C LEU A 80 7.50 1.31 -9.73
N THR A 81 6.81 0.61 -8.85
CA THR A 81 5.46 0.13 -9.14
C THR A 81 4.55 0.23 -7.93
N ILE A 82 3.25 0.16 -8.20
CA ILE A 82 2.11 0.06 -7.27
C ILE A 82 2.40 0.65 -5.87
N PRO A 83 2.19 1.97 -5.69
CA PRO A 83 2.50 2.64 -4.44
C PRO A 83 1.44 2.43 -3.34
N THR A 84 1.85 2.69 -2.10
CA THR A 84 0.92 2.98 -0.99
C THR A 84 1.34 4.17 -0.14
N PHE A 85 0.38 4.81 0.53
CA PHE A 85 0.67 5.84 1.52
C PHE A 85 1.01 5.22 2.89
N LEU A 86 1.89 5.88 3.63
CA LEU A 86 2.01 5.67 5.07
C LEU A 86 0.96 6.51 5.79
N ASN A 87 -0.06 5.84 6.33
CA ASN A 87 -1.19 6.49 6.99
C ASN A 87 -0.88 6.76 8.47
N PHE A 88 -0.89 8.04 8.88
CA PHE A 88 -0.67 8.45 10.27
C PHE A 88 -1.95 8.74 11.07
N GLY A 89 -3.10 8.30 10.59
CA GLY A 89 -4.39 8.56 11.24
C GLY A 89 -5.28 9.52 10.48
N LYS A 90 -6.29 10.05 11.19
CA LYS A 90 -7.27 10.98 10.64
C LYS A 90 -6.58 12.20 10.02
N ASP A 91 -6.95 12.50 8.78
CA ASP A 91 -6.43 13.60 7.97
C ASP A 91 -4.88 13.65 7.92
N ASN A 92 -4.24 12.50 8.11
CA ASN A 92 -2.79 12.33 8.22
C ASN A 92 -2.14 13.23 9.29
N THR A 93 -2.87 13.59 10.34
CA THR A 93 -2.40 14.55 11.37
C THR A 93 -1.49 13.95 12.42
N GLY A 94 -1.43 12.63 12.53
CA GLY A 94 -0.63 11.94 13.56
C GLY A 94 0.85 11.79 13.22
N VAL A 95 1.38 12.51 12.23
CA VAL A 95 2.81 12.47 11.86
C VAL A 95 3.65 13.00 13.03
N PRO A 96 4.55 12.19 13.62
CA PRO A 96 5.47 12.66 14.64
C PRO A 96 6.34 13.82 14.14
N SER A 97 6.59 14.82 14.99
CA SER A 97 7.42 15.98 14.65
C SER A 97 8.83 15.60 14.16
N ALA A 98 9.38 14.49 14.67
CA ALA A 98 10.66 13.94 14.23
C ALA A 98 10.68 13.47 12.76
N PHE A 99 9.52 13.20 12.16
CA PHE A 99 9.38 12.87 10.74
C PHE A 99 9.12 14.13 9.89
N GLY A 100 8.84 15.27 10.53
CA GLY A 100 8.58 16.54 9.86
C GLY A 100 7.19 16.59 9.20
N ASP A 101 6.93 17.69 8.50
CA ASP A 101 5.67 17.94 7.80
C ASP A 101 5.74 17.42 6.36
N TYR A 102 5.52 16.11 6.22
CA TYR A 102 5.61 15.38 4.97
C TYR A 102 4.51 14.32 4.85
N VAL A 103 4.17 14.01 3.60
CA VAL A 103 3.36 12.86 3.22
C VAL A 103 4.31 11.81 2.66
N TYR A 104 4.21 10.60 3.20
CA TYR A 104 5.11 9.49 2.87
C TYR A 104 4.40 8.46 2.00
N SER A 105 5.09 7.97 0.98
CA SER A 105 4.64 6.86 0.15
C SER A 105 5.72 5.80 0.02
N TYR A 106 5.33 4.54 0.13
CA TYR A 106 6.17 3.40 -0.25
C TYR A 106 5.83 2.99 -1.68
N PHE A 107 6.85 2.57 -2.42
CA PHE A 107 6.76 2.09 -3.80
C PHE A 107 7.41 0.72 -3.87
N ILE A 108 6.83 -0.18 -4.62
CA ILE A 108 7.39 -1.51 -4.82
C ILE A 108 8.48 -1.42 -5.88
N GLY A 109 9.64 -2.02 -5.60
CA GLY A 109 10.68 -2.19 -6.61
C GLY A 109 10.32 -3.35 -7.53
N PRO A 110 10.18 -3.13 -8.85
CA PRO A 110 9.90 -4.21 -9.78
C PRO A 110 11.12 -5.14 -9.88
N GLN A 111 10.87 -6.44 -9.99
CA GLN A 111 11.97 -7.42 -10.14
C GLN A 111 12.66 -7.31 -11.52
N GLN A 112 11.96 -6.77 -12.51
CA GLN A 112 12.46 -6.47 -13.84
C GLN A 112 11.81 -5.18 -14.32
N VAL A 113 12.61 -4.30 -14.93
CA VAL A 113 12.09 -3.17 -15.70
C VAL A 113 11.26 -3.73 -16.86
N ASP A 114 10.23 -3.02 -17.30
CA ASP A 114 9.43 -3.34 -18.50
C ASP A 114 8.45 -4.53 -18.40
N MET A 115 8.37 -5.18 -17.24
CA MET A 115 7.43 -6.27 -17.00
C MET A 115 5.97 -5.81 -17.18
N GLU A 116 5.13 -6.71 -17.68
CA GLU A 116 3.72 -6.43 -17.90
C GLU A 116 2.86 -7.35 -17.03
N GLN A 117 1.66 -6.92 -16.66
CA GLN A 117 0.71 -7.84 -16.02
C GLN A 117 0.20 -8.87 -17.04
N GLU A 118 -0.42 -8.40 -18.12
CA GLU A 118 -0.80 -9.18 -19.28
C GLU A 118 -0.02 -8.67 -20.50
N GLY A 119 0.00 -9.42 -21.61
CA GLY A 119 0.70 -9.02 -22.84
C GLY A 119 1.93 -9.88 -23.16
N PRO A 120 2.73 -9.49 -24.16
CA PRO A 120 3.90 -10.26 -24.61
C PRO A 120 4.95 -10.51 -23.51
N ARG A 121 5.06 -9.61 -22.53
CA ARG A 121 5.93 -9.75 -21.35
C ARG A 121 5.12 -9.98 -20.06
N GLY A 122 3.91 -10.54 -20.20
CA GLY A 122 2.96 -10.74 -19.12
C GLY A 122 3.46 -11.71 -18.06
N VAL A 123 3.73 -11.21 -16.85
CA VAL A 123 4.11 -12.00 -15.67
C VAL A 123 2.98 -12.13 -14.65
N GLN A 124 1.81 -11.53 -14.91
CA GLN A 124 0.70 -11.36 -13.96
C GLN A 124 1.06 -10.45 -12.79
N LEU A 125 0.12 -10.30 -11.85
CA LEU A 125 0.41 -9.72 -10.54
C LEU A 125 1.19 -10.74 -9.70
N ILE A 126 2.39 -10.38 -9.24
CA ILE A 126 3.34 -11.33 -8.62
C ILE A 126 3.91 -10.83 -7.30
N VAL A 127 4.61 -11.70 -6.59
CA VAL A 127 5.54 -11.30 -5.52
C VAL A 127 6.88 -11.02 -6.19
N HIS A 128 7.42 -9.80 -6.04
CA HIS A 128 8.70 -9.40 -6.62
C HIS A 128 9.86 -9.93 -5.79
N LYS A 129 10.90 -10.47 -6.46
CA LYS A 129 12.09 -11.04 -5.81
C LYS A 129 13.41 -10.52 -6.44
N PRO A 130 14.39 -10.08 -5.65
CA PRO A 130 14.28 -9.81 -4.21
C PRO A 130 13.22 -8.74 -3.95
N GLY A 131 12.54 -8.83 -2.81
CA GLY A 131 11.52 -7.86 -2.43
C GLY A 131 12.19 -6.57 -2.03
N LYS A 132 11.80 -5.46 -2.66
CA LYS A 132 12.32 -4.13 -2.35
C LYS A 132 11.16 -3.15 -2.21
N LEU A 133 11.25 -2.29 -1.20
CA LEU A 133 10.43 -1.09 -1.13
C LEU A 133 11.33 0.14 -1.21
N TYR A 134 10.86 1.16 -1.91
CA TYR A 134 11.42 2.50 -1.90
C TYR A 134 10.50 3.43 -1.14
N LEU A 135 11.07 4.41 -0.44
CA LEU A 135 10.32 5.43 0.29
C LEU A 135 10.51 6.78 -0.41
N ALA A 136 9.42 7.49 -0.64
CA ALA A 136 9.47 8.91 -0.97
C ALA A 136 8.66 9.74 0.02
N ARG A 137 8.98 11.02 0.08
CA ARG A 137 8.22 12.01 0.82
C ARG A 137 7.98 13.26 -0.02
N VAL A 138 6.89 13.96 0.25
CA VAL A 138 6.54 15.23 -0.40
C VAL A 138 5.87 16.14 0.60
N ARG A 139 6.08 17.46 0.46
CA ARG A 139 5.35 18.45 1.27
C ARG A 139 3.86 18.41 0.90
N PRO A 140 2.92 18.46 1.86
CA PRO A 140 1.49 18.37 1.55
C PRO A 140 1.01 19.32 0.45
N LYS A 141 1.50 20.57 0.45
CA LYS A 141 1.14 21.60 -0.54
C LYS A 141 1.66 21.32 -1.95
N ARG A 142 2.64 20.42 -2.11
CA ARG A 142 3.29 20.09 -3.39
C ARG A 142 2.85 18.74 -3.94
N LEU A 143 1.95 18.03 -3.25
CA LEU A 143 1.51 16.67 -3.59
C LEU A 143 1.11 16.51 -5.06
N MET A 144 0.41 17.49 -5.64
CA MET A 144 -0.14 17.46 -7.01
C MET A 144 0.72 18.26 -8.00
N GLU A 145 1.80 18.92 -7.56
CA GLU A 145 2.54 19.91 -8.35
C GLU A 145 3.35 19.26 -9.47
N SER A 146 4.26 18.33 -9.12
CA SER A 146 5.07 17.58 -10.08
C SER A 146 5.65 16.32 -9.42
N LYS A 147 6.09 15.34 -10.22
CA LYS A 147 6.77 14.15 -9.70
C LYS A 147 8.14 14.49 -9.10
N GLU A 148 8.79 15.55 -9.59
CA GLU A 148 10.08 16.07 -9.11
C GLU A 148 9.97 16.74 -7.72
N ALA A 149 8.76 17.01 -7.23
CA ALA A 149 8.55 17.47 -5.85
C ALA A 149 8.79 16.37 -4.80
N TYR A 150 8.87 15.10 -5.23
CA TYR A 150 9.09 13.95 -4.35
C TYR A 150 10.58 13.75 -4.12
N GLU A 151 10.97 13.66 -2.85
CA GLU A 151 12.32 13.29 -2.44
C GLU A 151 12.33 11.82 -2.04
N PHE A 152 13.30 11.06 -2.52
CA PHE A 152 13.43 9.62 -2.25
C PHE A 152 14.46 9.35 -1.17
N TYR A 153 14.25 8.29 -0.40
CA TYR A 153 15.23 7.81 0.57
C TYR A 153 16.51 7.37 -0.14
N GLY A 154 17.64 7.90 0.31
CA GLY A 154 18.98 7.64 -0.25
C GLY A 154 19.92 6.94 0.74
N GLY A 155 19.40 6.25 1.75
CA GLY A 155 20.21 5.67 2.84
C GLY A 155 20.39 6.61 4.03
N LEU A 156 21.09 6.14 5.07
CA LEU A 156 21.41 6.93 6.25
C LEU A 156 22.74 7.67 6.09
N ASP A 157 22.85 8.85 6.71
CA ASP A 157 24.13 9.54 6.90
C ASP A 157 24.94 8.93 8.05
N ALA A 158 26.15 9.44 8.29
CA ALA A 158 27.03 8.98 9.37
C ALA A 158 26.46 9.17 10.79
N ARG A 159 25.38 9.94 10.95
CA ARG A 159 24.68 10.20 12.21
C ARG A 159 23.38 9.37 12.32
N GLY A 160 23.07 8.54 11.33
CA GLY A 160 21.86 7.72 11.30
C GLY A 160 20.60 8.48 10.83
N ASN A 161 20.74 9.67 10.24
CA ASN A 161 19.60 10.40 9.68
C ASN A 161 19.33 9.99 8.23
N PRO A 162 18.07 9.95 7.79
CA PRO A 162 17.75 9.66 6.38
C PRO A 162 18.23 10.78 5.47
N ARG A 163 18.94 10.40 4.41
CA ARG A 163 19.26 11.27 3.28
C ARG A 163 18.10 11.25 2.30
N TRP A 164 17.81 12.42 1.74
CA TRP A 164 16.73 12.62 0.77
C TRP A 164 17.33 13.08 -0.54
N VAL A 165 17.08 12.32 -1.61
CA VAL A 165 17.75 12.44 -2.91
C VAL A 165 16.73 12.43 -4.05
N GLY A 166 17.18 12.75 -5.26
CA GLY A 166 16.38 12.54 -6.47
C GLY A 166 16.18 11.07 -6.78
N ILE A 167 15.18 10.75 -7.60
CA ILE A 167 14.75 9.38 -7.91
C ILE A 167 15.87 8.49 -8.48
N GLU A 168 16.79 9.05 -9.26
CA GLU A 168 17.95 8.36 -9.85
C GLU A 168 18.94 7.83 -8.80
N GLN A 169 18.90 8.37 -7.58
CA GLN A 169 19.79 8.01 -6.48
C GLN A 169 19.07 7.25 -5.36
N LYS A 170 17.79 6.89 -5.56
CA LYS A 170 16.98 6.19 -4.57
C LYS A 170 17.66 4.89 -4.13
N GLN A 171 17.52 4.57 -2.85
CA GLN A 171 17.98 3.30 -2.27
C GLN A 171 16.79 2.56 -1.66
N PRO A 172 16.78 1.22 -1.66
CA PRO A 172 15.76 0.45 -0.96
C PRO A 172 15.73 0.85 0.52
N VAL A 173 14.52 1.08 1.03
CA VAL A 173 14.29 1.37 2.46
C VAL A 173 14.01 0.09 3.25
N PHE A 174 13.58 -0.95 2.56
CA PHE A 174 13.24 -2.27 3.07
C PHE A 174 13.58 -3.30 2.01
N GLU A 175 14.10 -4.44 2.46
CA GLU A 175 14.36 -5.60 1.61
C GLU A 175 13.91 -6.88 2.31
N ASP A 176 13.29 -7.79 1.55
CA ASP A 176 13.01 -9.17 1.98
C ASP A 176 13.48 -10.13 0.87
N PRO A 177 14.42 -11.06 1.16
CA PRO A 177 14.88 -12.03 0.16
C PRO A 177 13.75 -12.92 -0.39
N ASN A 178 12.69 -13.17 0.38
CA ASN A 178 11.55 -13.98 -0.02
C ASN A 178 10.49 -13.19 -0.80
N GLY A 179 10.65 -11.87 -0.88
CA GLY A 179 9.90 -11.00 -1.77
C GLY A 179 8.91 -10.06 -1.10
N VAL A 180 8.36 -9.17 -1.91
CA VAL A 180 7.30 -8.22 -1.56
C VAL A 180 6.18 -8.37 -2.59
N GLY A 181 4.94 -8.47 -2.13
CA GLY A 181 3.77 -8.58 -3.00
C GLY A 181 3.59 -7.36 -3.90
N TRP A 182 2.97 -7.55 -5.06
CA TRP A 182 2.55 -6.48 -5.99
C TRP A 182 1.65 -5.41 -5.35
N CYS A 183 1.04 -5.69 -4.19
CA CYS A 183 0.43 -4.67 -3.35
C CYS A 183 0.82 -4.88 -1.89
N MET A 184 0.74 -3.79 -1.11
CA MET A 184 1.09 -3.77 0.31
C MET A 184 0.38 -2.61 1.01
N SER A 185 0.38 -2.65 2.35
CA SER A 185 -0.17 -1.57 3.16
C SER A 185 0.85 -1.06 4.17
N SER A 186 0.69 0.20 4.57
CA SER A 186 1.50 0.78 5.64
C SER A 186 0.70 1.74 6.52
N SER A 187 0.97 1.70 7.83
CA SER A 187 0.26 2.51 8.82
C SER A 187 1.17 2.84 9.99
N TYR A 188 0.89 3.93 10.70
CA TYR A 188 1.58 4.26 11.94
C TYR A 188 0.69 3.95 13.15
N HIS A 189 1.17 3.08 14.01
CA HIS A 189 0.55 2.80 15.29
C HIS A 189 1.00 3.82 16.33
N SER A 190 0.17 4.84 16.59
CA SER A 190 0.51 5.95 17.49
C SER A 190 0.80 5.53 18.94
N GLY A 191 0.05 4.55 19.47
CA GLY A 191 0.25 4.01 20.82
C GLY A 191 1.61 3.32 21.02
N LEU A 192 2.02 2.47 20.06
CA LEU A 192 3.30 1.77 20.09
C LEU A 192 4.45 2.59 19.53
N LYS A 193 4.15 3.68 18.82
CA LYS A 193 5.12 4.52 18.08
C LYS A 193 5.92 3.72 17.05
N ARG A 194 5.20 2.88 16.30
CA ARG A 194 5.79 2.02 15.27
C ARG A 194 5.08 2.23 13.95
N VAL A 195 5.86 2.32 12.88
CA VAL A 195 5.39 2.14 11.52
C VAL A 195 5.20 0.64 11.30
N LEU A 196 4.09 0.25 10.68
CA LEU A 196 3.77 -1.12 10.29
C LEU A 196 3.75 -1.22 8.76
N ILE A 197 4.32 -2.28 8.24
CA ILE A 197 4.21 -2.72 6.85
C ILE A 197 3.62 -4.12 6.82
N ALA A 198 2.65 -4.35 5.93
CA ALA A 198 2.15 -5.69 5.65
C ALA A 198 2.18 -5.96 4.13
N THR A 199 2.77 -7.09 3.75
CA THR A 199 2.91 -7.50 2.34
C THR A 199 2.95 -9.02 2.21
N GLN A 200 2.81 -9.53 0.99
CA GLN A 200 3.01 -10.95 0.70
C GLN A 200 4.49 -11.28 0.52
N HIS A 201 4.84 -12.54 0.74
CA HIS A 201 6.15 -13.10 0.39
C HIS A 201 5.98 -14.51 -0.22
N TYR A 202 7.03 -15.05 -0.84
CA TYR A 202 7.06 -16.31 -1.60
C TYR A 202 6.09 -16.43 -2.79
N PHE A 203 4.79 -16.50 -2.56
CA PHE A 203 3.76 -16.81 -3.56
C PHE A 203 2.59 -15.84 -3.46
N ASN A 204 2.13 -15.33 -4.61
CA ASN A 204 0.96 -14.46 -4.67
C ASN A 204 -0.32 -15.25 -4.34
N ARG A 205 -1.27 -14.64 -3.62
CA ARG A 205 -2.58 -15.21 -3.25
C ARG A 205 -2.43 -16.57 -2.58
N SER A 206 -1.67 -16.61 -1.49
CA SER A 206 -1.35 -17.84 -0.76
C SER A 206 -1.54 -17.73 0.76
N GLY A 207 -1.85 -16.53 1.27
CA GLY A 207 -1.84 -16.26 2.71
C GLY A 207 -0.46 -16.20 3.34
N LEU A 208 0.62 -16.24 2.56
CA LEU A 208 1.99 -16.02 3.03
C LEU A 208 2.24 -14.52 3.22
N MET A 209 1.80 -14.01 4.36
CA MET A 209 1.88 -12.60 4.74
C MET A 209 3.07 -12.36 5.67
N GLY A 210 3.83 -11.29 5.41
CA GLY A 210 4.82 -10.74 6.32
C GLY A 210 4.31 -9.44 6.92
N ILE A 211 4.50 -9.28 8.23
CA ILE A 211 4.19 -8.06 8.98
C ILE A 211 5.48 -7.58 9.62
N PHE A 212 5.84 -6.34 9.35
CA PHE A 212 7.09 -5.72 9.77
C PHE A 212 6.81 -4.41 10.49
N ASP A 213 7.72 -4.02 11.37
CA ASP A 213 7.63 -2.75 12.08
C ASP A 213 8.95 -1.99 12.17
N ALA A 214 8.86 -0.68 12.37
CA ALA A 214 10.02 0.20 12.47
C ALA A 214 9.73 1.40 13.38
N PRO A 215 10.76 2.01 14.01
CA PRO A 215 10.57 3.21 14.82
C PRO A 215 10.38 4.47 13.96
N ALA A 216 10.74 4.42 12.68
CA ALA A 216 10.61 5.50 11.71
C ALA A 216 10.22 4.96 10.33
N PRO A 217 9.70 5.81 9.42
CA PRO A 217 9.36 5.38 8.05
C PRO A 217 10.52 4.75 7.28
N TRP A 218 11.76 5.07 7.67
CA TRP A 218 12.98 4.57 7.04
C TRP A 218 13.67 3.42 7.79
N GLY A 219 12.97 2.76 8.72
CA GLY A 219 13.54 1.68 9.51
C GLY A 219 14.26 2.14 10.78
N PRO A 220 15.14 1.30 11.36
CA PRO A 220 15.40 -0.09 10.96
C PRO A 220 14.13 -0.95 11.11
N TRP A 221 13.98 -1.92 10.21
CA TRP A 221 12.82 -2.82 10.18
C TRP A 221 13.07 -4.08 10.99
N SER A 222 12.04 -4.53 11.70
CA SER A 222 11.98 -5.81 12.39
C SER A 222 10.73 -6.59 11.98
N THR A 223 10.80 -7.91 12.07
CA THR A 223 9.66 -8.79 11.78
C THR A 223 8.76 -8.89 13.00
N VAL A 224 7.47 -8.63 12.81
CA VAL A 224 6.42 -8.84 13.81
C VAL A 224 5.84 -10.24 13.67
N GLU A 225 5.47 -10.63 12.46
CA GLU A 225 4.87 -11.92 12.12
C GLU A 225 5.29 -12.30 10.69
N TYR A 226 5.50 -13.60 10.45
CA TYR A 226 5.91 -14.11 9.15
C TYR A 226 5.25 -15.46 8.88
N HIS A 227 4.19 -15.46 8.07
CA HIS A 227 3.38 -16.65 7.82
C HIS A 227 4.03 -17.57 6.79
N GLU A 228 4.37 -18.79 7.21
CA GLU A 228 4.98 -19.82 6.37
C GLU A 228 3.94 -20.76 5.74
N SER A 229 4.35 -21.55 4.74
CA SER A 229 3.46 -22.52 4.06
C SER A 229 2.90 -23.60 4.98
N SER A 230 3.56 -23.89 6.10
CA SER A 230 3.07 -24.80 7.14
C SER A 230 1.93 -24.21 7.97
N SER A 231 1.80 -22.88 8.01
CA SER A 231 0.80 -22.13 8.78
C SER A 231 0.49 -20.78 8.12
N PRO A 232 -0.09 -20.77 6.91
CA PRO A 232 -0.43 -19.54 6.22
C PRO A 232 -1.48 -18.75 7.02
N PHE A 233 -1.59 -17.44 6.74
CA PHE A 233 -2.61 -16.61 7.36
C PHE A 233 -4.01 -17.20 7.09
N GLY A 234 -4.77 -17.42 8.16
CA GLY A 234 -6.10 -18.03 8.11
C GLY A 234 -6.12 -19.55 7.91
N ALA A 235 -4.99 -20.24 8.10
CA ALA A 235 -4.95 -21.71 8.20
C ALA A 235 -5.91 -22.26 9.29
N VAL A 236 -6.09 -21.51 10.37
CA VAL A 236 -7.08 -21.76 11.42
C VAL A 236 -7.97 -20.53 11.57
N ARG A 237 -9.28 -20.75 11.69
CA ARG A 237 -10.29 -19.68 11.75
C ARG A 237 -11.26 -19.90 12.90
N PRO A 238 -10.87 -19.55 14.13
CA PRO A 238 -11.76 -19.67 15.27
C PRO A 238 -12.98 -18.75 15.08
N GLY A 239 -14.18 -19.31 15.12
CA GLY A 239 -15.43 -18.54 15.11
C GLY A 239 -15.95 -18.09 13.74
N SER A 240 -15.48 -18.69 12.63
CA SER A 240 -16.04 -18.42 11.30
C SER A 240 -16.23 -19.72 10.50
N ASP A 241 -17.46 -19.91 10.02
CA ASP A 241 -17.83 -21.03 9.14
C ASP A 241 -17.97 -20.60 7.65
N PHE A 242 -17.55 -19.38 7.30
CA PHE A 242 -17.66 -18.88 5.92
C PHE A 242 -16.77 -19.69 4.94
N PRO A 243 -17.21 -19.81 3.66
CA PRO A 243 -16.39 -20.35 2.57
C PRO A 243 -15.01 -19.69 2.51
N TRP A 244 -13.98 -20.47 2.21
CA TRP A 244 -12.61 -20.00 2.35
C TRP A 244 -11.63 -20.79 1.52
N GLU A 245 -10.67 -20.03 1.01
CA GLU A 245 -9.56 -20.52 0.20
C GLU A 245 -8.26 -19.88 0.70
N GLN A 246 -7.14 -20.56 0.51
CA GLN A 246 -5.82 -20.00 0.84
C GLN A 246 -5.36 -19.02 -0.26
N ASN A 247 -6.10 -17.91 -0.43
CA ASN A 247 -5.95 -16.99 -1.55
C ASN A 247 -5.82 -15.51 -1.12
N ILE A 248 -5.47 -15.28 0.15
CA ILE A 248 -5.24 -13.97 0.74
C ILE A 248 -4.01 -13.32 0.10
N PHE A 249 -4.13 -12.03 -0.23
CA PHE A 249 -3.04 -11.26 -0.82
C PHE A 249 -2.83 -9.88 -0.19
N PHE A 250 -3.73 -9.42 0.68
CA PHE A 250 -3.64 -8.09 1.26
C PHE A 250 -4.11 -8.07 2.70
N LEU A 251 -3.29 -7.51 3.58
CA LEU A 251 -3.62 -7.16 4.96
C LEU A 251 -3.42 -5.65 5.11
N ALA A 252 -4.29 -4.99 5.86
CA ALA A 252 -4.10 -3.61 6.28
C ALA A 252 -4.53 -3.39 7.72
N PHE A 253 -3.85 -2.44 8.37
CA PHE A 253 -4.14 -2.01 9.73
C PHE A 253 -4.73 -0.59 9.69
N PRO A 254 -6.07 -0.45 9.67
CA PRO A 254 -6.69 0.86 9.71
C PRO A 254 -6.39 1.55 11.03
N THR A 255 -5.73 2.70 10.94
CA THR A 255 -5.23 3.48 12.09
C THR A 255 -6.33 3.85 13.08
N LYS A 256 -7.58 3.98 12.63
CA LYS A 256 -8.76 4.24 13.46
C LYS A 256 -9.12 3.09 14.40
N TRP A 257 -8.68 1.86 14.10
CA TRP A 257 -9.03 0.65 14.85
C TRP A 257 -7.91 0.12 15.73
N PHE A 258 -6.95 0.98 16.07
CA PHE A 258 -6.01 0.73 17.16
C PHE A 258 -6.58 1.14 18.52
N GLU A 259 -6.38 0.28 19.51
CA GLU A 259 -6.76 0.54 20.90
C GLU A 259 -5.70 -0.04 21.85
N GLY A 260 -4.83 0.81 22.41
CA GLY A 260 -3.70 0.33 23.21
C GLY A 260 -2.73 -0.51 22.37
N ASN A 261 -2.62 -1.81 22.66
CA ASN A 261 -1.91 -2.78 21.82
C ASN A 261 -2.85 -3.67 20.99
N ARG A 262 -4.16 -3.45 21.07
CA ARG A 262 -5.17 -4.19 20.29
C ARG A 262 -5.39 -3.51 18.95
N PHE A 263 -5.78 -4.31 17.97
CA PHE A 263 -6.12 -3.84 16.64
C PHE A 263 -7.31 -4.62 16.07
N THR A 264 -8.04 -3.98 15.16
CA THR A 264 -8.82 -4.69 14.13
C THR A 264 -8.10 -4.49 12.79
N MET A 265 -7.66 -5.58 12.18
CA MET A 265 -7.01 -5.61 10.88
C MET A 265 -8.07 -5.96 9.83
N ASN A 266 -8.04 -5.31 8.67
CA ASN A 266 -8.82 -5.76 7.53
C ASN A 266 -7.96 -6.55 6.55
N PHE A 267 -8.58 -7.46 5.82
CA PHE A 267 -7.90 -8.24 4.80
C PHE A 267 -8.81 -8.54 3.62
N THR A 268 -8.20 -8.91 2.50
CA THR A 268 -8.90 -9.43 1.32
C THR A 268 -8.03 -10.46 0.59
N GLY A 269 -8.69 -11.32 -0.16
CA GLY A 269 -8.12 -12.34 -1.01
C GLY A 269 -8.75 -12.34 -2.40
N ALA A 270 -8.39 -13.34 -3.20
CA ALA A 270 -9.04 -13.57 -4.48
C ALA A 270 -10.38 -14.32 -4.30
N GLY A 271 -11.09 -14.54 -5.40
CA GLY A 271 -12.36 -15.29 -5.39
C GLY A 271 -13.46 -14.73 -6.28
N GLN A 272 -13.25 -13.57 -6.92
CA GLN A 272 -14.24 -12.97 -7.84
C GLN A 272 -15.59 -12.73 -7.14
N GLY A 273 -15.55 -12.11 -5.96
CA GLY A 273 -16.70 -11.91 -5.08
C GLY A 273 -17.13 -13.15 -4.29
N ARG A 274 -16.31 -14.20 -4.24
CA ARG A 274 -16.48 -15.39 -3.39
C ARG A 274 -15.33 -15.51 -2.40
N ASP A 275 -15.49 -16.39 -1.42
CA ASP A 275 -14.50 -16.71 -0.39
C ASP A 275 -13.95 -15.45 0.29
N ASN A 276 -12.70 -15.08 -0.01
CA ASN A 276 -12.00 -13.97 0.62
C ASN A 276 -12.01 -12.67 -0.18
N ASP A 277 -12.58 -12.65 -1.39
CA ASP A 277 -12.76 -11.43 -2.17
C ASP A 277 -13.93 -10.62 -1.60
N SER A 278 -13.68 -10.06 -0.42
CA SER A 278 -14.67 -9.45 0.46
C SER A 278 -13.98 -8.51 1.46
N PHE A 279 -14.77 -7.65 2.10
CA PHE A 279 -14.30 -6.86 3.23
C PHE A 279 -14.28 -7.72 4.50
N ASN A 280 -13.12 -8.29 4.82
CA ASN A 280 -12.94 -9.13 6.00
C ASN A 280 -12.22 -8.39 7.11
N THR A 281 -12.50 -8.76 8.36
CA THR A 281 -11.79 -8.22 9.53
C THR A 281 -11.39 -9.32 10.50
N VAL A 282 -10.29 -9.11 11.21
CA VAL A 282 -9.85 -9.95 12.32
C VAL A 282 -9.33 -9.05 13.44
N GLN A 283 -9.64 -9.43 14.68
CA GLN A 283 -9.13 -8.75 15.86
C GLN A 283 -7.87 -9.43 16.37
N GLY A 284 -6.93 -8.64 16.86
CA GLY A 284 -5.69 -9.14 17.42
C GLY A 284 -5.08 -8.18 18.43
N ARG A 285 -3.91 -8.55 18.94
CA ARG A 285 -3.09 -7.68 19.79
C ARG A 285 -1.62 -7.89 19.49
N PHE A 286 -0.85 -6.82 19.55
CA PHE A 286 0.61 -6.89 19.58
C PHE A 286 1.08 -7.38 20.95
N VAL A 287 1.97 -8.36 20.94
CA VAL A 287 2.66 -8.85 22.14
C VAL A 287 4.04 -8.21 22.15
N LEU A 288 4.25 -7.31 23.09
CA LEU A 288 5.53 -6.63 23.28
C LEU A 288 6.50 -7.62 23.94
N LYS A 289 7.67 -7.77 23.35
CA LYS A 289 8.77 -8.60 23.87
C LYS A 289 9.87 -7.71 24.40
#